data_AF-A0A662AK43-F1
#
_entry.id   AF-A0A662AK43-F1
#
_cell.length_a   1.000
_cell.length_b   1.000
_cell.length_c   1.000
_cell.angle_alpha   90.00
_cell.angle_beta   90.00
_cell.angle_gamma   90.00
#
_symmetry.space_group_name_H-M   'P 1'
#
loop_
_entity.id
_entity.type
_entity.pdbx_description
1 polymer ?
#
loop_
_entity_poly.entity_id
_entity_poly.type
_entity_poly.pdbx_seq_one_letter_code
_entity_poly.pdbx_strand_id
1 'polypeptide(L)'
;MTQREISSPKSGTVGWACPSNIALIKYWGKKPIQIPMNPSLSLTLTEARTLTKINYKFHPGNRDRNLQFRFEGKENPAFEERIRKYINSVTPLIPFLSHTSLEIESENTFPHSSGIASSASAMGALALCLV
;
A
#
# COMPACT_ATOMS: atom_id res chain seq x y z
N MET A 1 -17.04 37.33 -11.13
CA MET A 1 -16.28 36.15 -11.57
C MET A 1 -16.08 35.27 -10.34
N THR A 2 -17.03 34.39 -10.05
CA THR A 2 -17.08 33.59 -8.82
C THR A 2 -16.01 32.51 -8.91
N GLN A 3 -14.95 32.63 -8.11
CA GLN A 3 -14.02 31.53 -7.88
C GLN A 3 -14.82 30.36 -7.31
N ARG A 4 -14.98 29.30 -8.09
CA ARG A 4 -15.42 28.01 -7.57
C ARG A 4 -14.28 27.51 -6.68
N GLU A 5 -14.44 27.61 -5.37
CA GLU A 5 -13.64 26.82 -4.44
C GLU A 5 -13.89 25.35 -4.76
N ILE A 6 -12.92 24.70 -5.42
CA ILE A 6 -12.93 23.26 -5.59
C ILE A 6 -12.64 22.69 -4.20
N SER A 7 -13.70 22.48 -3.41
CA SER A 7 -13.58 21.82 -2.11
C SER A 7 -13.10 20.40 -2.33
N SER A 8 -11.81 20.15 -2.12
CA SER A 8 -11.27 18.79 -2.19
C SER A 8 -11.98 17.90 -1.18
N PRO A 9 -12.34 16.66 -1.54
CA PRO A 9 -13.10 15.79 -0.65
C PRO A 9 -12.30 15.51 0.63
N LYS A 10 -12.89 15.83 1.78
CA LYS A 10 -12.29 15.60 3.11
C LYS A 10 -12.23 14.12 3.49
N SER A 11 -12.88 13.25 2.74
CA SER A 11 -12.80 11.80 2.92
C SER A 11 -13.18 11.11 1.62
N GLY A 12 -12.72 9.89 1.44
CA GLY A 12 -13.08 9.09 0.29
C GLY A 12 -12.53 7.68 0.40
N THR A 13 -12.66 6.95 -0.70
CA THR A 13 -12.20 5.58 -0.82
C THR A 13 -11.49 5.42 -2.15
N VAL A 14 -10.32 4.79 -2.10
CA VAL A 14 -9.54 4.39 -3.28
C VAL A 14 -9.23 2.91 -3.19
N GLY A 15 -9.08 2.24 -4.32
CA GLY A 15 -8.74 0.83 -4.34
C GLY A 15 -7.98 0.43 -5.60
N TRP A 16 -7.02 -0.46 -5.43
CA TRP A 16 -6.19 -0.98 -6.50
C TRP A 16 -5.94 -2.47 -6.34
N ALA A 17 -5.67 -3.12 -7.48
CA ALA A 17 -5.37 -4.53 -7.58
C ALA A 17 -3.99 -4.73 -8.21
N CYS A 18 -3.06 -5.35 -7.49
CA CYS A 18 -1.70 -5.59 -7.97
C CYS A 18 -1.43 -7.11 -8.08
N PRO A 19 -0.88 -7.61 -9.20
CA PRO A 19 -0.57 -9.02 -9.35
C PRO A 19 0.68 -9.44 -8.57
N SER A 20 0.67 -10.70 -8.14
CA SER A 20 1.84 -11.41 -7.61
C SER A 20 2.80 -11.77 -8.74
N ASN A 21 4.02 -12.19 -8.39
CA ASN A 21 5.01 -12.63 -9.38
C ASN A 21 5.85 -13.79 -8.84
N ILE A 22 6.45 -14.56 -9.76
CA ILE A 22 7.41 -15.63 -9.46
C ILE A 22 8.77 -15.27 -10.04
N ALA A 23 9.79 -15.22 -9.19
CA ALA A 23 11.15 -14.90 -9.61
C ALA A 23 11.79 -16.05 -10.42
N LEU A 24 12.19 -15.73 -11.65
CA LEU A 24 13.01 -16.54 -12.54
C LEU A 24 14.51 -16.37 -12.21
N ILE A 25 14.93 -15.12 -12.01
CA ILE A 25 16.23 -14.76 -11.42
C ILE A 25 15.94 -14.18 -10.03
N LYS A 26 16.49 -14.79 -8.99
CA LYS A 26 16.12 -14.49 -7.60
C LYS A 26 16.65 -13.14 -7.14
N TYR A 27 15.79 -12.36 -6.50
CA TYR A 27 16.22 -11.30 -5.59
C TYR A 27 16.69 -11.96 -4.28
N TRP A 28 17.95 -11.77 -3.89
CA TRP A 28 18.45 -12.36 -2.64
C TRP A 28 19.42 -11.43 -1.92
N GLY A 29 18.94 -10.86 -0.82
CA GLY A 29 19.69 -9.95 0.02
C GLY A 29 19.52 -8.47 -0.36
N LYS A 30 19.67 -7.61 0.66
CA LYS A 30 19.36 -6.18 0.58
C LYS A 30 20.33 -5.32 1.34
N LYS A 31 20.57 -4.13 0.82
CA LYS A 31 21.22 -3.01 1.49
C LYS A 31 20.16 -2.19 2.26
N PRO A 32 20.53 -1.11 2.99
CA PRO A 32 19.57 -0.18 3.54
C PRO A 32 18.55 0.30 2.49
N ILE A 33 17.39 0.77 2.94
CA ILE A 33 16.28 1.26 2.11
C ILE A 33 15.81 0.28 1.00
N GLN A 34 15.96 -1.03 1.23
CA GLN A 34 15.51 -2.11 0.33
C GLN A 34 16.21 -2.11 -1.06
N ILE A 35 17.40 -1.53 -1.17
CA ILE A 35 18.19 -1.62 -2.41
C ILE A 35 18.67 -3.07 -2.60
N PRO A 36 18.42 -3.71 -3.77
CA PRO A 36 18.83 -5.07 -4.04
C PRO A 36 20.36 -5.21 -4.12
N MET A 37 20.89 -6.35 -3.68
CA MET A 37 22.31 -6.69 -3.88
C MET A 37 22.60 -7.24 -5.27
N ASN A 38 21.59 -7.74 -5.97
CA ASN A 38 21.71 -8.30 -7.32
C ASN A 38 20.43 -8.00 -8.13
N PRO A 39 20.54 -7.90 -9.47
CA PRO A 39 19.36 -7.81 -10.33
C PRO A 39 18.52 -9.09 -10.23
N SER A 40 17.21 -8.95 -10.46
CA SER A 40 16.25 -10.04 -10.46
C SER A 40 15.29 -9.92 -11.64
N LEU A 41 14.68 -11.03 -12.03
CA LEU A 41 13.70 -11.12 -13.10
C LEU A 41 12.56 -12.01 -12.62
N SER A 42 11.31 -11.63 -12.85
CA SER A 42 10.14 -12.39 -12.45
C SER A 42 9.06 -12.41 -13.53
N LEU A 43 8.20 -13.43 -13.44
CA LEU A 43 7.00 -13.57 -14.23
C LEU A 43 5.80 -13.10 -13.41
N THR A 44 5.01 -12.17 -13.95
CA THR A 44 3.77 -11.71 -13.34
C THR A 44 2.67 -12.78 -13.47
N LEU A 45 1.92 -13.01 -12.40
CA LEU A 45 0.77 -13.93 -12.36
C LEU A 45 -0.52 -13.12 -12.46
N THR A 46 -1.14 -13.08 -13.64
CA THR A 46 -2.31 -12.20 -13.92
C THR A 46 -3.49 -12.42 -12.96
N GLU A 47 -3.77 -13.67 -12.61
CA GLU A 47 -4.95 -14.05 -11.80
C GLU A 47 -4.68 -14.05 -10.29
N ALA A 48 -3.42 -14.13 -9.87
CA ALA A 48 -3.05 -14.12 -8.47
C ALA A 48 -2.75 -12.68 -8.04
N ARG A 49 -3.71 -12.00 -7.43
CA ARG A 49 -3.65 -10.57 -7.14
C ARG A 49 -3.89 -10.31 -5.66
N THR A 50 -3.36 -9.20 -5.18
CA THR A 50 -3.77 -8.58 -3.93
C THR A 50 -4.63 -7.38 -4.24
N LEU A 51 -5.81 -7.33 -3.62
CA LEU A 51 -6.71 -6.20 -3.64
C LEU A 51 -6.44 -5.38 -2.38
N THR A 52 -6.32 -4.07 -2.54
CA THR A 52 -6.17 -3.13 -1.41
C THR A 52 -7.16 -2.00 -1.59
N LYS A 53 -7.88 -1.68 -0.53
CA LYS A 53 -8.83 -0.58 -0.44
C LYS A 53 -8.41 0.31 0.73
N ILE A 54 -8.41 1.61 0.51
CA ILE A 54 -8.08 2.61 1.52
C ILE A 54 -9.27 3.56 1.68
N ASN A 55 -9.84 3.60 2.88
CA ASN A 55 -10.72 4.67 3.28
C ASN A 55 -9.85 5.75 3.93
N TYR A 56 -9.87 6.96 3.36
CA TYR A 56 -9.06 8.06 3.86
C TYR A 56 -9.94 9.17 4.43
N LYS A 57 -9.41 9.87 5.44
CA LYS A 57 -9.98 11.10 5.99
C LYS A 57 -8.90 12.15 6.10
N PHE A 58 -9.07 13.26 5.39
CA PHE A 58 -8.17 14.40 5.37
C PHE A 58 -8.58 15.40 6.45
N HIS A 59 -7.61 15.75 7.30
CA HIS A 59 -7.76 16.63 8.45
C HIS A 59 -6.88 17.88 8.26
N PRO A 60 -7.36 18.90 7.53
CA PRO A 60 -6.58 20.11 7.29
C PRO A 60 -6.21 20.78 8.62
N GLY A 61 -4.92 21.08 8.82
CA GLY A 61 -4.41 21.72 10.04
C GLY A 61 -4.19 20.77 11.23
N ASN A 62 -4.59 19.50 11.13
CA ASN A 62 -4.26 18.47 12.12
C ASN A 62 -3.29 17.46 11.50
N ARG A 63 -2.27 17.06 12.25
CA ARG A 63 -1.33 16.01 11.83
C ARG A 63 -1.74 14.65 12.38
N ASP A 64 -3.04 14.40 12.45
CA ASP A 64 -3.55 13.09 12.86
C ASP A 64 -3.22 12.06 11.77
N ARG A 65 -2.60 10.96 12.19
CA ARG A 65 -2.00 9.93 11.33
C ARG A 65 -2.48 8.55 11.73
N ASN A 66 -3.74 8.47 12.14
CA ASN A 66 -4.33 7.19 12.46
C ASN A 66 -4.20 6.27 11.23
N LEU A 67 -3.63 5.11 11.44
CA LEU A 67 -3.41 4.11 10.41
C LEU A 67 -3.84 2.80 11.00
N GLN A 68 -4.82 2.16 10.36
CA GLN A 68 -5.32 0.85 10.70
C GLN A 68 -5.20 -0.06 9.48
N PHE A 69 -4.74 -1.29 9.70
CA PHE A 69 -4.64 -2.27 8.63
C PHE A 69 -5.32 -3.59 8.99
N ARG A 70 -6.15 -4.08 8.07
CA ARG A 70 -6.78 -5.40 8.13
C ARG A 70 -6.45 -6.21 6.88
N PHE A 71 -6.05 -7.46 7.10
CA PHE A 71 -5.86 -8.44 6.06
C PHE A 71 -6.95 -9.52 6.19
N GLU A 72 -7.79 -9.68 5.15
CA GLU A 72 -8.92 -10.61 5.13
C GLU A 72 -9.81 -10.47 6.38
N GLY A 73 -10.11 -9.21 6.73
CA GLY A 73 -10.94 -8.85 7.89
C GLY A 73 -10.26 -8.94 9.26
N LYS A 74 -9.01 -9.40 9.34
CA LYS A 74 -8.26 -9.58 10.60
C LYS A 74 -7.16 -8.54 10.74
N GLU A 75 -6.93 -8.07 11.96
CA GLU A 75 -5.79 -7.19 12.26
C GLU A 75 -4.47 -7.91 12.01
N ASN A 76 -3.48 -7.18 11.48
CA ASN A 76 -2.13 -7.67 11.30
C ASN A 76 -1.12 -6.59 11.72
N PRO A 77 -0.83 -6.47 13.03
CA PRO A 77 0.00 -5.38 13.57
C PRO A 77 1.42 -5.35 12.98
N ALA A 78 2.00 -6.52 12.67
CA ALA A 78 3.33 -6.61 12.09
C ALA A 78 3.39 -6.02 10.67
N PHE A 79 2.37 -6.29 9.86
CA PHE A 79 2.28 -5.70 8.52
C PHE A 79 1.86 -4.23 8.58
N GLU A 80 0.96 -3.87 9.51
CA GLU A 80 0.59 -2.47 9.77
C GLU A 80 1.82 -1.61 10.06
N GLU A 81 2.72 -2.06 10.94
CA GLU A 81 3.95 -1.34 11.26
C GLU A 81 4.86 -1.18 10.04
N ARG A 82 4.89 -2.18 9.14
CA ARG A 82 5.62 -2.08 7.87
C ARG A 82 5.01 -1.03 6.94
N ILE A 83 3.68 -0.96 6.85
CA ILE A 83 2.96 0.09 6.11
C ILE A 83 3.27 1.45 6.71
N ARG A 84 3.21 1.59 8.05
CA ARG A 84 3.50 2.83 8.77
C ARG A 84 4.90 3.35 8.43
N LYS A 85 5.91 2.47 8.44
CA LYS A 85 7.29 2.79 8.03
C LYS A 85 7.37 3.22 6.56
N TYR A 86 6.65 2.54 5.67
CA TYR A 86 6.60 2.92 4.26
C TYR A 86 5.97 4.31 4.07
N ILE A 87 4.80 4.56 4.65
CA ILE A 87 4.11 5.85 4.59
C ILE A 87 5.02 6.96 5.14
N ASN A 88 5.62 6.75 6.32
CA ASN A 88 6.62 7.67 6.88
C ASN A 88 7.72 8.03 5.88
N SER A 89 8.25 7.03 5.16
CA SER A 89 9.35 7.23 4.21
C SER A 89 8.95 8.01 2.96
N VAL A 90 7.68 7.89 2.52
CA VAL A 90 7.18 8.57 1.30
C VAL A 90 6.44 9.87 1.59
N THR A 91 6.06 10.17 2.84
CA THR A 91 5.40 11.44 3.22
C THR A 91 6.12 12.70 2.71
N PRO A 92 7.48 12.79 2.69
CA PRO A 92 8.15 13.96 2.11
C PRO A 92 7.87 14.16 0.61
N LEU A 93 7.58 13.07 -0.12
CA LEU A 93 7.22 13.09 -1.54
C LEU A 93 5.72 13.27 -1.75
N ILE A 94 4.91 12.89 -0.77
CA ILE A 94 3.44 12.92 -0.80
C ILE A 94 2.90 13.65 0.43
N PRO A 95 2.98 15.00 0.47
CA PRO A 95 2.79 15.77 1.70
C PRO A 95 1.39 15.64 2.32
N PHE A 96 0.34 15.36 1.54
CA PHE A 96 -1.02 15.24 2.09
C PHE A 96 -1.14 14.09 3.10
N LEU A 97 -0.26 13.08 3.03
CA LEU A 97 -0.24 11.95 3.98
C LEU A 97 0.07 12.39 5.42
N SER A 98 0.65 13.57 5.65
CA SER A 98 0.85 14.08 7.01
C SER A 98 -0.43 14.55 7.69
N HIS A 99 -1.52 14.70 6.92
CA HIS A 99 -2.81 15.21 7.35
C HIS A 99 -3.94 14.21 7.09
N THR A 100 -3.61 12.94 6.86
CA THR A 100 -4.57 11.95 6.40
C THR A 100 -4.56 10.72 7.31
N SER A 101 -5.73 10.40 7.84
CA SER A 101 -6.01 9.12 8.50
C SER A 101 -6.37 8.07 7.46
N LEU A 102 -5.85 6.86 7.61
CA LEU A 102 -5.97 5.77 6.65
C LEU A 102 -6.47 4.50 7.31
N GLU A 103 -7.58 3.97 6.82
CA GLU A 103 -8.07 2.64 7.14
C GLU A 103 -7.90 1.77 5.90
N ILE A 104 -7.06 0.73 6.03
CA ILE A 104 -6.58 -0.05 4.90
C ILE A 104 -7.10 -1.48 5.06
N GLU A 105 -7.85 -1.94 4.07
CA GLU A 105 -8.31 -3.31 3.95
C GLU A 105 -7.60 -3.97 2.77
N SER A 106 -7.13 -5.21 2.96
CA SER A 106 -6.50 -5.94 1.88
C SER A 106 -6.82 -7.43 1.92
N GLU A 107 -6.91 -8.04 0.75
CA GLU A 107 -7.20 -9.47 0.58
C GLU A 107 -6.49 -10.01 -0.67
N ASN A 108 -6.31 -11.32 -0.74
CA ASN A 108 -5.77 -11.97 -1.94
C ASN A 108 -6.87 -12.70 -2.71
N THR A 109 -6.73 -12.75 -4.03
CA THR A 109 -7.61 -13.55 -4.90
C THR A 109 -7.21 -15.03 -4.93
N PHE A 110 -6.18 -15.43 -4.17
CA PHE A 110 -5.61 -16.77 -4.15
C PHE A 110 -5.49 -17.29 -2.71
N PRO A 111 -5.60 -18.61 -2.47
CA PRO A 111 -5.54 -19.17 -1.13
C PRO A 111 -4.22 -18.90 -0.43
N HIS A 112 -4.27 -18.63 0.88
CA HIS A 112 -3.09 -18.43 1.72
C HIS A 112 -2.08 -19.59 1.63
N SER A 113 -2.57 -20.83 1.46
CA SER A 113 -1.77 -22.06 1.39
C SER A 113 -1.35 -22.46 -0.02
N SER A 114 -1.46 -21.57 -1.01
CA SER A 114 -1.05 -21.85 -2.40
C SER A 114 0.47 -21.79 -2.64
N GLY A 115 1.24 -21.32 -1.65
CA GLY A 115 2.70 -21.10 -1.79
C GLY A 115 3.06 -19.84 -2.59
N ILE A 116 2.07 -19.03 -2.98
CA ILE A 116 2.29 -17.74 -3.67
C ILE A 116 2.54 -16.65 -2.61
N ALA A 117 3.67 -15.96 -2.72
CA ALA A 117 4.00 -14.85 -1.83
C ALA A 117 3.16 -13.61 -2.17
N SER A 118 2.41 -13.09 -1.19
CA SER A 118 1.49 -11.94 -1.35
C SER A 118 2.09 -10.60 -0.90
N SER A 119 3.24 -10.58 -0.24
CA SER A 119 3.77 -9.33 0.31
C SER A 119 4.18 -8.30 -0.76
N ALA A 120 4.63 -8.76 -1.94
CA ALA A 120 5.06 -7.86 -3.01
C ALA A 120 3.86 -7.18 -3.67
N SER A 121 2.84 -7.97 -4.03
CA SER A 121 1.57 -7.48 -4.57
C SER A 121 0.84 -6.57 -3.59
N ALA A 122 0.80 -6.90 -2.30
CA ALA A 122 0.18 -6.06 -1.27
C ALA A 122 0.82 -4.67 -1.18
N MET A 123 2.15 -4.59 -1.14
CA MET A 123 2.84 -3.30 -1.12
C MET A 123 2.68 -2.53 -2.44
N GLY A 124 2.61 -3.23 -3.57
CA GLY A 124 2.35 -2.61 -4.87
C GLY A 124 0.94 -2.01 -4.98
N ALA A 125 -0.09 -2.75 -4.54
CA ALA A 125 -1.47 -2.26 -4.51
C ALA A 125 -1.60 -1.05 -3.57
N LEU A 126 -0.99 -1.13 -2.37
CA LEU A 126 -0.90 0.01 -1.45
C LEU A 126 -0.28 1.24 -2.11
N ALA A 127 0.88 1.09 -2.76
CA ALA A 127 1.59 2.21 -3.38
C ALA A 127 0.74 2.90 -4.47
N LEU A 128 0.02 2.11 -5.29
CA LEU A 128 -0.89 2.62 -6.31
C LEU A 128 -2.08 3.38 -5.72
N CYS A 129 -2.55 3.02 -4.52
CA CYS A 129 -3.59 3.79 -3.83
C CYS A 129 -3.14 5.17 -3.35
N LEU A 130 -1.84 5.47 -3.30
CA LEU A 130 -1.32 6.74 -2.77
C LEU A 130 -1.00 7.79 -3.85
N VAL A 131 -1.08 7.42 -5.13
CA VAL A 131 -0.76 8.28 -6.29
C VAL A 131 -1.97 8.42 -7.22
#